data_AF-A0A519GM72-F1
#
_entry.id   AF-A0A519GM72-F1
#
_cell.length_a   1.000
_cell.length_b   1.000
_cell.length_c   1.000
_cell.angle_alpha   90.00
_cell.angle_beta   90.00
_cell.angle_gamma   90.00
#
_symmetry.space_group_name_H-M   'P 1'
#
loop_
_entity.id
_entity.type
_entity.pdbx_description
1 polymer ?
#
loop_
_entity_poly.entity_id
_entity_poly.type
_entity_poly.pdbx_seq_one_letter_code
_entity_poly.pdbx_strand_id
1 'polypeptide(L)'
;MPSLATRLPSALRRTLALPLLLIFAFAEPAIGADWREALRQQVERIDKGSPGTVGVYVKRLDNGETLSYGADRFWYLGSTVKVPIAITVLQQVDAGKLKLTDRPVLQERDRIEAGRLVWKPVGTPVPVDELLKRMLGESDNTAANMLIRTVGEERFNEVAQKSMGAERVHPLTTLAQVRYDVYAQVHPDTRKLSNDQL
;
A
#
# COMPACT_ATOMS: atom_id res chain seq x y z
N MET A 1 11.75 62.43 87.55
CA MET A 1 13.07 62.53 86.89
C MET A 1 13.84 61.25 87.16
N PRO A 2 14.59 60.67 86.22
CA PRO A 2 14.59 60.80 84.75
C PRO A 2 14.09 59.46 84.11
N SER A 3 14.01 59.20 82.81
CA SER A 3 14.42 59.89 81.59
C SER A 3 13.62 59.29 80.41
N LEU A 4 13.02 60.17 79.60
CA LEU A 4 13.10 60.23 78.12
C LEU A 4 13.23 58.91 77.36
N ALA A 5 12.18 58.47 76.67
CA ALA A 5 11.80 58.89 75.30
C ALA A 5 12.46 58.03 74.23
N THR A 6 11.65 57.23 73.54
CA THR A 6 11.73 57.08 72.08
C THR A 6 10.44 56.48 71.57
N ARG A 7 9.64 57.33 70.91
CA ARG A 7 8.53 56.92 70.04
C ARG A 7 9.13 56.40 68.74
N LEU A 8 8.62 55.27 68.23
CA LEU A 8 8.70 54.91 66.82
C LEU A 8 7.32 54.37 66.37
N PRO A 9 6.96 54.56 65.09
CA PRO A 9 5.61 54.88 64.70
C PRO A 9 4.80 53.69 64.19
N SER A 10 3.48 53.92 64.19
CA SER A 10 2.46 53.12 63.52
C SER A 10 2.79 52.85 62.06
N ALA A 11 3.01 51.59 61.71
CA ALA A 11 2.96 51.15 60.32
C ALA A 11 2.30 49.78 60.22
N LEU A 12 1.15 49.80 59.54
CA LEU A 12 0.63 48.71 58.71
C LEU A 12 0.13 47.44 59.43
N ARG A 13 -1.15 47.51 59.84
CA ARG A 13 -2.09 46.42 59.56
C ARG A 13 -1.98 46.04 58.08
N ARG A 14 -1.39 44.89 57.78
CA ARG A 14 -1.60 44.17 56.52
C ARG A 14 -2.01 42.75 56.86
N THR A 15 -3.32 42.57 56.92
CA THR A 15 -4.00 41.30 56.64
C THR A 15 -3.42 40.73 55.35
N LEU A 16 -2.49 39.79 55.47
CA LEU A 16 -2.15 38.88 54.37
C LEU A 16 -3.27 37.83 54.33
N ALA A 17 -4.39 38.22 53.74
CA ALA A 17 -5.29 37.27 53.11
C ALA A 17 -4.46 36.61 52.00
N LEU A 18 -3.96 35.41 52.27
CA LEU A 18 -3.31 34.58 51.28
C LEU A 18 -4.38 34.29 50.21
N PRO A 19 -4.27 34.78 48.98
CA PRO A 19 -5.18 34.33 47.95
C PRO A 19 -4.80 32.87 47.69
N LEU A 20 -5.74 31.97 47.96
CA LEU A 20 -5.74 30.61 47.46
C LEU A 20 -5.75 30.73 45.93
N LEU A 21 -4.56 30.84 45.33
CA LEU A 21 -4.40 30.92 43.90
C LEU A 21 -4.79 29.55 43.36
N LEU A 22 -6.02 29.47 42.85
CA LEU A 22 -6.50 28.38 42.01
C LEU A 22 -5.45 28.11 40.92
N ILE A 23 -4.68 27.05 41.09
CA ILE A 23 -3.96 26.42 39.97
C ILE A 23 -5.03 25.68 39.16
N PHE A 24 -5.76 26.44 38.35
CA PHE A 24 -6.53 25.92 37.22
C PHE A 24 -5.91 26.51 35.96
N ALA A 25 -4.89 25.82 35.43
CA ALA A 25 -4.27 26.05 34.13
C ALA A 25 -3.10 25.06 33.98
N PHE A 26 -3.03 24.11 33.07
CA PHE A 26 -3.97 23.57 32.11
C PHE A 26 -3.68 22.06 32.16
N ALA A 27 -4.69 21.21 32.34
CA ALA A 27 -4.56 19.89 31.74
C ALA A 27 -4.60 20.17 30.24
N GLU A 28 -3.43 20.33 29.60
CA GLU A 28 -3.37 20.08 28.17
C GLU A 28 -4.08 18.74 28.00
N PRO A 29 -5.08 18.62 27.08
CA PRO A 29 -5.45 17.28 26.67
C PRO A 29 -4.11 16.63 26.35
N ALA A 30 -3.86 15.42 26.84
CA ALA A 30 -2.75 14.66 26.31
C ALA A 30 -3.05 14.62 24.81
N ILE A 31 -2.43 15.51 24.05
CA ILE A 31 -2.47 15.53 22.60
C ILE A 31 -1.67 14.28 22.33
N GLY A 32 -2.37 13.13 22.32
CA GLY A 32 -1.81 11.91 21.80
C GLY A 32 -1.23 12.31 20.47
N ALA A 33 0.09 12.21 20.35
CA ALA A 33 0.84 12.80 19.25
C ALA A 33 0.07 12.57 17.94
N ASP A 34 -0.16 13.62 17.14
CA ASP A 34 -0.88 13.49 15.87
C ASP A 34 -0.25 12.31 15.13
N TRP A 35 -1.02 11.23 14.98
CA TRP A 35 -0.51 9.97 14.47
C TRP A 35 0.12 10.16 13.09
N ARG A 36 -0.38 11.14 12.32
CA ARG A 36 0.17 11.50 11.01
C ARG A 36 1.56 12.10 11.15
N GLU A 37 1.76 13.02 12.08
CA GLU A 37 3.06 13.65 12.28
C GLU A 37 4.07 12.64 12.84
N ALA A 38 3.66 11.85 13.83
CA ALA A 38 4.50 10.79 14.39
C ALA A 38 4.90 9.76 13.31
N LEU A 39 3.96 9.32 12.47
CA LEU A 39 4.24 8.39 11.38
C LEU A 39 5.08 9.04 10.27
N ARG A 40 4.81 10.30 9.91
CA ARG A 40 5.60 11.05 8.92
C ARG A 40 7.07 11.09 9.31
N GLN A 41 7.37 11.49 10.54
CA GLN A 41 8.75 11.51 11.04
C GLN A 41 9.42 10.14 11.01
N GLN A 42 8.66 9.06 11.24
CA GLN A 42 9.17 7.70 11.11
C GLN A 42 9.48 7.33 9.66
N VAL A 43 8.56 7.60 8.73
CA VAL A 43 8.74 7.33 7.30
C VAL A 43 9.93 8.13 6.76
N GLU A 44 10.05 9.42 7.10
CA GLU A 44 11.18 10.26 6.69
C GLU A 44 12.52 9.74 7.17
N ARG A 45 12.58 9.21 8.39
CA ARG A 45 13.80 8.61 8.93
C ARG A 45 14.19 7.35 8.17
N ILE A 46 13.21 6.49 7.84
CA ILE A 46 13.44 5.27 7.05
C ILE A 46 13.89 5.64 5.64
N ASP A 47 13.22 6.59 4.99
CA ASP A 47 13.52 7.04 3.64
C ASP A 47 14.94 7.61 3.54
N LYS A 48 15.32 8.53 4.44
CA LYS A 48 16.69 9.08 4.51
C LYS A 48 17.77 8.05 4.82
N GLY A 49 17.41 6.96 5.50
CA GLY A 49 18.32 5.86 5.85
C GLY A 49 18.39 4.75 4.80
N SER A 50 17.56 4.80 3.75
CA SER A 50 17.46 3.74 2.74
C SER A 50 18.25 4.10 1.47
N PRO A 51 18.81 3.11 0.75
CA PRO A 51 19.47 3.35 -0.55
C PRO A 51 18.48 3.63 -1.69
N GLY A 52 17.18 3.43 -1.46
CA GLY A 52 16.09 3.72 -2.39
C GLY A 52 15.05 4.65 -1.77
N THR A 53 13.99 4.95 -2.52
CA THR A 53 12.93 5.84 -2.05
C THR A 53 11.70 5.08 -1.56
N VAL A 54 11.03 5.60 -0.53
CA VAL A 54 9.82 5.03 0.05
C VAL A 54 8.59 5.88 -0.28
N GLY A 55 7.48 5.22 -0.59
CA GLY A 55 6.16 5.81 -0.73
C GLY A 55 5.17 5.19 0.25
N VAL A 56 4.42 6.01 0.97
CA VAL A 56 3.43 5.58 1.97
C VAL A 56 2.15 6.37 1.79
N TYR A 57 1.04 5.64 1.69
CA TYR A 57 -0.30 6.19 1.81
C TYR A 57 -1.07 5.42 2.88
N VAL A 58 -1.64 6.14 3.84
CA VAL A 58 -2.51 5.57 4.88
C VAL A 58 -3.81 6.36 4.86
N LYS A 59 -4.93 5.65 4.84
CA LYS A 59 -6.26 6.23 4.98
C LYS A 59 -7.02 5.53 6.10
N ARG A 60 -7.43 6.30 7.09
CA ARG A 60 -8.40 5.86 8.10
C ARG A 60 -9.80 5.86 7.50
N LEU A 61 -10.45 4.71 7.52
CA LEU A 61 -11.75 4.53 6.85
C LEU A 61 -12.92 5.06 7.69
N ASP A 62 -12.76 5.17 9.00
CA ASP A 62 -13.78 5.64 9.94
C ASP A 62 -14.01 7.15 9.89
N ASN A 63 -12.94 7.93 9.71
CA ASN A 63 -12.99 9.40 9.73
C ASN A 63 -12.40 10.07 8.49
N GLY A 64 -11.85 9.29 7.55
CA GLY A 64 -11.28 9.80 6.31
C GLY A 64 -9.91 10.48 6.44
N GLU A 65 -9.30 10.50 7.62
CA GLU A 65 -7.96 11.08 7.80
C GLU A 65 -6.93 10.32 6.96
N THR A 66 -5.98 11.06 6.36
CA THR A 66 -4.95 10.48 5.50
C THR A 66 -3.55 10.94 5.88
N LEU A 67 -2.58 10.06 5.68
CA LEU A 67 -1.17 10.42 5.53
C LEU A 67 -0.73 10.06 4.11
N SER A 68 -0.06 11.00 3.46
CA SER A 68 0.58 10.80 2.15
C SER A 68 2.04 11.24 2.24
N TYR A 69 2.94 10.35 1.83
CA TYR A 69 4.37 10.57 1.70
C TYR A 69 4.85 9.91 0.41
N GLY A 70 5.22 10.70 -0.62
CA GLY A 70 5.65 10.18 -1.93
C GLY A 70 4.62 9.31 -2.67
N ALA A 71 3.37 9.27 -2.21
CA ALA A 71 2.35 8.35 -2.74
C ALA A 71 1.79 8.75 -4.12
N ASP A 72 2.07 9.96 -4.56
CA ASP A 72 1.68 10.52 -5.86
C ASP A 72 2.66 10.20 -7.00
N ARG A 73 3.81 9.59 -6.67
CA ARG A 73 4.80 9.12 -7.66
C ARG A 73 4.34 7.83 -8.34
N PHE A 74 4.91 7.55 -9.51
CA PHE A 74 4.79 6.23 -10.12
C PHE A 74 5.63 5.21 -9.36
N TRP A 75 5.00 4.09 -9.00
CA TRP A 75 5.62 2.98 -8.29
C TRP A 75 5.55 1.71 -9.14
N TYR A 76 6.61 0.92 -9.13
CA TYR A 76 6.57 -0.42 -9.72
C TYR A 76 5.67 -1.31 -8.87
N LEU A 77 4.57 -1.79 -9.47
CA LEU A 77 3.53 -2.52 -8.75
C LEU A 77 4.01 -3.87 -8.19
N GLY A 78 4.99 -4.50 -8.84
CA GLY A 78 5.34 -5.89 -8.55
C GLY A 78 4.08 -6.77 -8.51
N SER A 79 3.97 -7.63 -7.50
CA SER A 79 2.82 -8.54 -7.37
C SER A 79 1.51 -7.87 -6.94
N THR A 80 1.50 -6.58 -6.59
CA THR A 80 0.23 -5.87 -6.28
C THR A 80 -0.67 -5.73 -7.51
N VAL A 81 -0.13 -5.87 -8.73
CA VAL A 81 -0.87 -5.95 -9.99
C VAL A 81 -1.93 -7.07 -9.99
N LYS A 82 -1.79 -8.07 -9.13
CA LYS A 82 -2.74 -9.20 -9.02
C LYS A 82 -4.09 -8.79 -8.43
N VAL A 83 -4.16 -7.66 -7.72
CA VAL A 83 -5.43 -7.12 -7.22
C VAL A 83 -6.36 -6.70 -8.38
N PRO A 84 -5.96 -5.82 -9.32
CA PRO A 84 -6.82 -5.50 -10.46
C PRO A 84 -7.10 -6.71 -11.37
N ILE A 85 -6.21 -7.70 -11.47
CA ILE A 85 -6.51 -8.98 -12.15
C ILE A 85 -7.69 -9.67 -11.46
N ALA A 86 -7.64 -9.83 -10.14
CA ALA A 86 -8.73 -10.46 -9.37
C ALA A 86 -10.05 -9.69 -9.49
N ILE A 87 -10.01 -8.35 -9.41
CA ILE A 87 -11.19 -7.51 -9.62
C ILE A 87 -11.79 -7.77 -11.01
N THR A 88 -10.95 -7.84 -12.05
CA THR A 88 -11.40 -8.10 -13.42
C THR A 88 -12.10 -9.45 -13.54
N VAL A 89 -11.49 -10.50 -13.00
CA VAL A 89 -12.04 -11.88 -13.01
C VAL A 89 -13.38 -11.93 -12.27
N LEU A 90 -13.44 -11.36 -11.06
CA LEU A 90 -14.65 -11.39 -10.25
C LEU A 90 -15.79 -10.58 -10.89
N GLN A 91 -15.49 -9.44 -11.54
CA GLN A 91 -16.50 -8.72 -12.32
C GLN A 91 -17.06 -9.53 -13.50
N GLN A 92 -16.24 -10.36 -14.15
CA GLN A 92 -16.72 -11.27 -15.21
C GLN A 92 -17.59 -12.39 -14.64
N VAL A 93 -17.26 -12.87 -13.43
CA VAL A 93 -18.07 -13.84 -12.70
C VAL A 93 -19.43 -13.26 -12.33
N ASP A 94 -19.45 -12.06 -11.73
CA ASP A 94 -20.69 -11.37 -11.36
C ASP A 94 -21.56 -11.05 -12.58
N ALA A 95 -20.94 -10.78 -13.74
CA ALA A 95 -21.64 -10.57 -15.00
C ALA A 95 -22.10 -11.87 -15.69
N GLY A 96 -21.84 -13.04 -15.11
CA GLY A 96 -22.19 -14.35 -15.68
C GLY A 96 -21.40 -14.74 -16.93
N LYS A 97 -20.32 -14.03 -17.25
CA LYS A 97 -19.46 -14.26 -18.43
C LYS A 97 -18.37 -15.30 -18.17
N LEU A 98 -18.05 -15.54 -16.89
CA LEU A 98 -17.10 -16.53 -16.42
C LEU A 98 -17.70 -17.23 -15.20
N LYS A 99 -17.36 -18.48 -14.95
CA LYS A 99 -17.68 -19.17 -13.70
C LYS A 99 -16.41 -19.50 -12.95
N LEU A 100 -16.49 -19.46 -11.62
CA LEU A 100 -15.40 -19.91 -10.74
C LEU A 100 -14.98 -21.37 -11.01
N THR A 101 -15.91 -22.19 -11.50
CA THR A 101 -15.68 -23.59 -11.87
C THR A 101 -15.14 -23.80 -13.27
N ASP A 102 -15.05 -22.75 -14.10
CA ASP A 102 -14.47 -22.87 -15.44
C ASP A 102 -12.99 -23.23 -15.31
N ARG A 103 -12.49 -24.02 -16.26
CA ARG A 103 -11.16 -24.64 -16.17
C ARG A 103 -10.28 -24.26 -17.35
N PRO A 104 -9.76 -23.01 -17.41
CA PRO A 104 -8.73 -22.67 -18.39
C PRO A 104 -7.58 -23.68 -18.32
N VAL A 105 -7.11 -24.07 -19.49
CA VAL A 105 -6.02 -25.03 -19.65
C VAL A 105 -4.69 -24.29 -19.58
N LEU A 106 -3.76 -24.78 -18.76
CA LEU A 106 -2.39 -24.28 -18.65
C LEU A 106 -1.68 -24.43 -20.00
N GLN A 107 -1.14 -23.34 -20.53
CA GLN A 107 -0.35 -23.30 -21.75
C GLN A 107 1.11 -22.99 -21.44
N GLU A 108 2.01 -23.38 -22.34
CA GLU A 108 3.45 -23.11 -22.23
C GLU A 108 3.74 -21.62 -21.96
N ARG A 109 3.10 -20.72 -22.72
CA ARG A 109 3.25 -19.26 -22.58
C ARG A 109 2.78 -18.69 -21.24
N ASP A 110 1.99 -19.43 -20.46
CA ASP A 110 1.54 -18.95 -19.16
C ASP A 110 2.61 -19.15 -18.07
N ARG A 111 3.50 -20.14 -18.26
CA ARG A 111 4.49 -20.59 -17.27
C ARG A 111 5.48 -19.48 -16.96
N ILE A 112 5.40 -18.96 -15.73
CA ILE A 112 6.35 -17.99 -15.17
C ILE A 112 6.62 -18.38 -13.72
N GLU A 113 7.90 -18.38 -13.37
CA GLU A 113 8.41 -18.70 -12.04
C GLU A 113 7.86 -17.75 -10.96
N ALA A 114 7.98 -18.18 -9.71
CA ALA A 114 7.28 -17.67 -8.52
C ALA A 114 5.83 -18.19 -8.44
N GLY A 115 5.71 -19.38 -7.84
CA GLY A 115 4.46 -20.13 -7.74
C GLY A 115 4.72 -21.63 -7.85
N ARG A 116 3.70 -22.44 -7.60
CA ARG A 116 3.78 -23.90 -7.75
C ARG A 116 3.13 -24.39 -9.03
N LEU A 117 2.30 -23.55 -9.68
CA LEU A 117 1.56 -23.94 -10.86
C LEU A 117 2.45 -24.12 -12.09
N VAL A 118 3.59 -23.41 -12.15
CA VAL A 118 4.61 -23.55 -13.21
C VAL A 118 5.10 -24.99 -13.40
N TRP A 119 5.11 -25.80 -12.34
CA TRP A 119 5.57 -27.19 -12.36
C TRP A 119 4.50 -28.19 -12.81
N LYS A 120 3.26 -27.74 -13.04
CA LYS A 120 2.21 -28.62 -13.58
C LYS A 120 2.45 -28.89 -15.06
N PRO A 121 2.09 -30.07 -15.57
CA PRO A 121 2.15 -30.35 -17.00
C PRO A 121 1.31 -29.35 -17.79
N VAL A 122 1.83 -28.87 -18.92
CA VAL A 122 1.03 -28.16 -19.92
C VAL A 122 -0.16 -29.04 -20.31
N GLY A 123 -1.32 -28.43 -20.50
CA GLY A 123 -2.58 -29.15 -20.69
C GLY A 123 -3.37 -29.39 -19.41
N THR A 124 -2.82 -29.07 -18.23
CA THR A 124 -3.56 -29.18 -16.96
C THR A 124 -4.74 -28.20 -16.92
N PRO A 125 -5.99 -28.66 -16.76
CA PRO A 125 -7.15 -27.79 -16.58
C PRO A 125 -7.26 -27.34 -15.12
N VAL A 126 -7.25 -26.03 -14.87
CA VAL A 126 -7.24 -25.46 -13.51
C VAL A 126 -8.47 -24.58 -13.29
N PRO A 127 -9.29 -24.82 -12.25
CA PRO A 127 -10.43 -23.97 -11.95
C PRO A 127 -10.06 -22.50 -11.72
N VAL A 128 -10.90 -21.57 -12.16
CA VAL A 128 -10.72 -20.13 -11.94
C VAL A 128 -10.61 -19.79 -10.44
N ASP A 129 -11.37 -20.44 -9.57
CA ASP A 129 -11.27 -20.22 -8.12
C ASP A 129 -9.92 -20.64 -7.55
N GLU A 130 -9.36 -21.75 -8.02
CA GLU A 130 -8.02 -22.22 -7.66
C GLU A 130 -6.95 -21.24 -8.17
N LEU A 131 -7.08 -20.75 -9.40
CA LEU A 131 -6.17 -19.74 -9.96
C LEU A 131 -6.19 -18.45 -9.13
N LEU A 132 -7.37 -17.95 -8.74
CA LEU A 132 -7.50 -16.78 -7.87
C LEU A 132 -6.82 -17.01 -6.51
N LYS A 133 -7.07 -18.16 -5.87
CA LYS A 133 -6.48 -18.51 -4.58
C LYS A 133 -4.95 -18.60 -4.65
N ARG A 134 -4.40 -19.22 -5.68
CA ARG A 134 -2.95 -19.31 -5.90
C ARG A 134 -2.33 -17.94 -6.20
N MET A 135 -2.96 -17.17 -7.09
CA MET A 135 -2.48 -15.84 -7.46
C MET A 135 -2.45 -14.90 -6.26
N LEU A 136 -3.51 -14.86 -5.44
CA LEU A 136 -3.59 -13.95 -4.30
C LEU A 136 -2.86 -14.48 -3.06
N GLY A 137 -2.93 -15.79 -2.80
CA GLY A 137 -2.39 -16.40 -1.59
C GLY A 137 -0.92 -16.79 -1.69
N GLU A 138 -0.46 -17.25 -2.86
CA GLU A 138 0.92 -17.70 -3.10
C GLU A 138 1.69 -16.75 -4.04
N SER A 139 1.06 -15.66 -4.48
CA SER A 139 1.61 -14.76 -5.51
C SER A 139 1.97 -15.49 -6.82
N ASP A 140 1.25 -16.57 -7.15
CA ASP A 140 1.59 -17.43 -8.29
C ASP A 140 1.48 -16.66 -9.63
N ASN A 141 2.62 -16.53 -10.32
CA ASN A 141 2.71 -15.78 -11.58
C ASN A 141 2.10 -16.53 -12.77
N THR A 142 2.18 -17.86 -12.78
CA THR A 142 1.55 -18.68 -13.82
C THR A 142 0.03 -18.56 -13.71
N ALA A 143 -0.50 -18.58 -12.49
CA ALA A 143 -1.93 -18.35 -12.26
C ALA A 143 -2.36 -16.94 -12.71
N ALA A 144 -1.56 -15.91 -12.44
CA ALA A 144 -1.82 -14.55 -12.89
C ALA A 144 -1.90 -14.46 -14.42
N ASN A 145 -0.94 -15.03 -15.15
CA ASN A 145 -0.94 -15.03 -16.61
C ASN A 145 -2.14 -15.80 -17.19
N MET A 146 -2.47 -16.97 -16.63
CA MET A 146 -3.66 -17.72 -17.04
C MET A 146 -4.94 -16.90 -16.87
N LEU A 147 -5.07 -16.16 -15.76
CA LEU A 147 -6.22 -15.30 -15.51
C LEU A 147 -6.29 -14.10 -16.46
N ILE A 148 -5.16 -13.41 -16.70
CA ILE A 148 -5.08 -12.32 -17.68
C ILE A 148 -5.51 -12.82 -19.07
N ARG A 149 -4.98 -13.97 -19.51
CA ARG A 149 -5.37 -14.60 -20.78
C ARG A 149 -6.85 -14.95 -20.83
N THR A 150 -7.42 -15.40 -19.71
CA THR A 150 -8.83 -15.78 -19.62
C THR A 150 -9.76 -14.57 -19.75
N VAL A 151 -9.41 -13.43 -19.14
CA VAL A 151 -10.26 -12.22 -19.16
C VAL A 151 -9.93 -11.23 -20.28
N GLY A 152 -8.75 -11.36 -20.91
CA GLY A 152 -8.22 -10.47 -21.93
C GLY A 152 -7.46 -9.27 -21.35
N GLU A 153 -6.32 -8.93 -21.97
CA GLU A 153 -5.45 -7.82 -21.53
C GLU A 153 -6.11 -6.44 -21.64
N GLU A 154 -6.92 -6.22 -22.68
CA GLU A 154 -7.68 -4.98 -22.87
C GLU A 154 -8.62 -4.74 -21.68
N ARG A 155 -9.43 -5.75 -21.36
CA ARG A 155 -10.37 -5.68 -20.24
C ARG A 155 -9.68 -5.53 -18.89
N PHE A 156 -8.57 -6.23 -18.69
CA PHE A 156 -7.72 -6.07 -17.51
C PHE A 156 -7.23 -4.63 -17.37
N ASN A 157 -6.75 -4.01 -18.45
CA ASN A 157 -6.30 -2.62 -18.45
C ASN A 157 -7.43 -1.62 -18.17
N GLU A 158 -8.61 -1.80 -18.78
CA GLU A 158 -9.79 -0.97 -18.49
C GLU A 158 -10.13 -0.98 -17.00
N VAL A 159 -10.17 -2.17 -16.40
CA VAL A 159 -10.50 -2.33 -14.97
C VAL A 159 -9.39 -1.78 -14.08
N ALA A 160 -8.13 -1.97 -14.43
CA ALA A 160 -7.00 -1.41 -13.69
C ALA A 160 -7.06 0.12 -13.68
N GLN A 161 -7.23 0.76 -14.83
CA GLN A 161 -7.38 2.22 -14.94
C GLN A 161 -8.57 2.72 -14.12
N LYS A 162 -9.72 2.05 -14.20
CA LYS A 162 -10.92 2.45 -13.44
C LYS A 162 -10.75 2.30 -11.93
N SER A 163 -10.08 1.23 -11.48
CA SER A 163 -9.96 0.90 -10.05
C SER A 163 -8.81 1.63 -9.35
N MET A 164 -7.75 1.97 -10.09
CA MET A 164 -6.53 2.59 -9.54
C MET A 164 -6.42 4.10 -9.85
N GLY A 165 -7.32 4.63 -10.69
CA GLY A 165 -7.32 6.02 -11.14
C GLY A 165 -6.71 6.15 -12.54
N ALA A 166 -7.52 6.51 -13.52
CA ALA A 166 -7.22 6.38 -14.95
C ALA A 166 -5.94 7.12 -15.41
N GLU A 167 -5.60 8.24 -14.78
CA GLU A 167 -4.41 9.03 -15.11
C GLU A 167 -3.14 8.57 -14.37
N ARG A 168 -3.25 7.60 -13.47
CA ARG A 168 -2.16 7.17 -12.56
C ARG A 168 -1.65 5.76 -12.84
N VAL A 169 -2.13 5.10 -13.88
CA VAL A 169 -1.72 3.75 -14.25
C VAL A 169 -1.39 3.70 -15.74
N HIS A 170 -0.14 3.40 -16.04
CA HIS A 170 0.28 3.09 -17.41
C HIS A 170 -0.29 1.74 -17.85
N PRO A 171 -0.35 1.47 -19.17
CA PRO A 171 -0.73 0.15 -19.67
C PRO A 171 0.04 -0.96 -18.96
N LEU A 172 -0.70 -1.92 -18.43
CA LEU A 172 -0.21 -3.10 -17.74
C LEU A 172 -0.15 -4.27 -18.72
N THR A 173 0.88 -5.10 -18.59
CA THR A 173 1.11 -6.27 -19.43
C THR A 173 1.04 -7.55 -18.60
N THR A 174 1.19 -8.71 -19.25
CA THR A 174 1.40 -9.98 -18.54
C THR A 174 2.72 -9.98 -17.77
N LEU A 175 2.83 -10.83 -16.74
CA LEU A 175 4.07 -10.97 -15.99
C LEU A 175 5.16 -11.63 -16.84
N ALA A 176 4.77 -12.43 -17.83
CA ALA A 176 5.69 -12.91 -18.86
C ALA A 176 6.26 -11.75 -19.68
N GLN A 177 5.42 -10.82 -20.13
CA GLN A 177 5.89 -9.67 -20.92
C GLN A 177 6.85 -8.78 -20.13
N VAL A 178 6.60 -8.53 -18.83
CA VAL A 178 7.54 -7.79 -17.97
C VAL A 178 8.92 -8.47 -17.96
N ARG A 179 8.97 -9.80 -17.87
CA ARG A 179 10.22 -10.57 -17.93
C ARG A 179 10.97 -10.31 -19.24
N TYR A 180 10.28 -10.42 -20.38
CA TYR A 180 10.85 -10.14 -21.69
C TYR A 180 11.36 -8.71 -21.82
N ASP A 181 10.59 -7.72 -21.36
CA ASP A 181 10.93 -6.30 -21.48
C ASP A 181 12.17 -5.94 -20.65
N VAL A 182 12.35 -6.56 -19.49
CA VAL A 182 13.54 -6.39 -18.66
C VAL A 182 14.76 -7.03 -19.31
N TYR A 183 14.68 -8.31 -19.71
CA TYR A 183 15.83 -9.00 -20.30
C TYR A 183 16.22 -8.44 -21.67
N ALA A 184 15.28 -7.87 -22.42
CA ALA A 184 15.57 -7.20 -23.68
C ALA A 184 16.41 -5.93 -23.53
N GLN A 185 16.52 -5.35 -22.33
CA GLN A 185 17.46 -4.28 -22.05
C GLN A 185 18.91 -4.78 -21.93
N VAL A 186 19.09 -6.09 -21.67
CA VAL A 186 20.40 -6.73 -21.57
C VAL A 186 20.85 -7.27 -22.93
N HIS A 187 19.98 -7.96 -23.66
CA HIS A 187 20.29 -8.49 -24.99
C HIS A 187 19.06 -8.56 -25.91
N PRO A 188 19.12 -8.08 -27.17
CA PRO A 188 17.96 -7.97 -28.05
C PRO A 188 17.33 -9.31 -28.46
N ASP A 189 18.12 -10.38 -28.52
CA ASP A 189 17.62 -11.72 -28.89
C ASP A 189 16.82 -12.43 -27.79
N THR A 190 16.74 -11.86 -26.57
CA THR A 190 15.93 -12.42 -25.47
C THR A 190 14.44 -12.54 -25.84
N ARG A 191 13.96 -11.70 -26.75
CA ARG A 191 12.57 -11.78 -27.28
C ARG A 191 12.30 -13.05 -28.12
N LYS A 192 13.34 -13.78 -28.51
CA LYS A 192 13.21 -15.03 -29.29
C LYS A 192 13.18 -16.28 -28.40
N LEU A 193 13.45 -16.13 -27.11
CA LEU A 193 13.51 -17.23 -26.14
C LEU A 193 12.11 -17.57 -25.62
N SER A 194 11.86 -18.86 -25.32
CA SER A 194 10.68 -19.28 -24.59
C SER A 194 10.78 -18.90 -23.11
N ASN A 195 9.65 -18.97 -22.37
CA ASN A 195 9.65 -18.72 -20.93
C ASN A 195 10.59 -19.69 -20.17
N ASP A 196 10.71 -20.94 -20.63
CA ASP A 196 11.60 -21.95 -20.05
C ASP A 196 13.09 -21.70 -20.41
N GLN A 197 13.38 -20.82 -21.37
CA GLN A 197 14.73 -20.42 -21.79
C GLN A 197 15.20 -19.10 -21.14
N LEU A 198 14.31 -18.38 -20.44
CA LEU A 198 14.57 -17.10 -19.76
C LEU A 198 14.46 -17.23 -18.24
#